data_AF-A0A549YHC2-F1
#
_entry.id   AF-A0A549YHC2-F1
#
_cell.length_a   1.000
_cell.length_b   1.000
_cell.length_c   1.000
_cell.angle_alpha   90.00
_cell.angle_beta   90.00
_cell.angle_gamma   90.00
#
_symmetry.space_group_name_H-M   'P 1'
#
loop_
_entity.id
_entity.type
_entity.pdbx_description
1 polymer ?
#
loop_
_entity_poly.entity_id
_entity_poly.type
_entity_poly.pdbx_seq_one_letter_code
_entity_poly.pdbx_strand_id
1 'polypeptide(L)'
;MKRYWKLIAIITVIVLTVGTFYIQSALSASDYPEVVFEKISGNADELKPITLVGNYHASQQDMGESVHVTTGGSSYSGEQSFFERLRGGFYSQDINQLQDKYRGFMRGKSGNIASYFETDSTLAYAKVINQFIDETGNNMAFDIAVLDKENDETTTFTVPVPNRAMYAQVYVEDVQLIDGELKVLTQNYSKDGGDAKYVYSFNLSEQDINGEEKIAVADQDENTRVHIRILPSSDIIAAHNYVVYAKTEEPIVREHANNQMNSAEKQTSNNKQLYVVYNLKTEKKKVVKLPKTLSGKETVMYKDTTLYLLGENKVTLYNLKTEAVESQTKLPSQTNSAEQEAERPTVNIANGKIYMLSMPAGMVEGHAPTLTVIDVQSGDVLYEGKLTTKKPLDDGESLYFSGMQIQ
;
A
#
# COMPACT_ATOMS: atom_id res chain seq x y z
N MET A 1 -45.87 -14.78 41.13
CA MET A 1 -44.65 -15.27 40.43
C MET A 1 -44.90 -15.98 39.09
N LYS A 2 -46.07 -16.60 38.82
CA LYS A 2 -46.35 -17.29 37.53
C LYS A 2 -46.37 -16.37 36.27
N ARG A 3 -46.52 -15.05 36.45
CA ARG A 3 -46.68 -14.09 35.34
C ARG A 3 -45.36 -13.72 34.64
N TYR A 4 -44.22 -13.88 35.31
CA TYR A 4 -42.89 -13.49 34.79
C TYR A 4 -41.98 -14.68 34.44
N TRP A 5 -42.41 -15.92 34.71
CA TRP A 5 -41.58 -17.11 34.44
C TRP A 5 -41.20 -17.22 32.96
N LYS A 6 -42.12 -16.95 32.05
CA LYS A 6 -41.83 -16.98 30.60
C LYS A 6 -40.77 -15.96 30.21
N LEU A 7 -40.79 -14.78 30.84
CA LEU A 7 -39.84 -13.71 30.56
C LEU A 7 -38.46 -14.02 31.15
N ILE A 8 -38.41 -14.59 32.36
CA ILE A 8 -37.19 -15.11 32.97
C ILE A 8 -36.61 -16.23 32.11
N ALA A 9 -37.42 -17.18 31.64
CA ALA A 9 -36.96 -18.28 30.77
C ALA A 9 -36.37 -17.76 29.46
N ILE A 10 -36.99 -16.76 28.83
CA ILE A 10 -36.45 -16.12 27.61
C ILE A 10 -35.11 -15.45 27.90
N ILE A 11 -35.00 -14.66 28.98
CA ILE A 11 -33.74 -14.00 29.35
C ILE A 11 -32.66 -15.05 29.66
N THR A 12 -32.99 -16.11 30.39
CA THR A 12 -32.04 -17.19 30.70
C THR A 12 -31.57 -17.89 29.44
N VAL A 13 -32.45 -18.17 28.47
CA VAL A 13 -32.04 -18.74 27.18
C VAL A 13 -31.12 -17.79 26.42
N ILE A 14 -31.42 -16.49 26.36
CA ILE A 14 -30.55 -15.49 25.71
C ILE A 14 -29.18 -15.42 26.39
N VAL A 15 -29.13 -15.36 27.72
CA VAL A 15 -27.86 -15.31 28.47
C VAL A 15 -27.06 -16.59 28.28
N LEU A 16 -27.71 -17.76 28.25
CA LEU A 16 -27.04 -19.04 28.00
C LEU A 16 -26.55 -19.15 26.56
N THR A 17 -27.34 -18.77 25.55
CA THR A 17 -26.89 -18.84 24.16
C THR A 17 -25.77 -17.86 23.87
N VAL A 18 -25.87 -16.62 24.35
CA VAL A 18 -24.80 -15.62 24.24
C VAL A 18 -23.57 -16.08 25.03
N GLY A 19 -23.76 -16.56 26.26
CA GLY A 19 -22.67 -17.06 27.10
C GLY A 19 -21.94 -18.27 26.48
N THR A 20 -22.68 -19.26 25.98
CA THR A 20 -22.10 -20.42 25.28
C THR A 20 -21.39 -20.00 23.99
N PHE A 21 -21.94 -19.05 23.23
CA PHE A 21 -21.28 -18.50 22.05
C PHE A 21 -19.94 -17.83 22.41
N TYR A 22 -19.89 -17.01 23.47
CA TYR A 22 -18.64 -16.39 23.92
C TYR A 22 -17.66 -17.41 24.49
N ILE A 23 -18.13 -18.43 25.22
CA ILE A 23 -17.25 -19.50 25.74
C ILE A 23 -16.69 -20.35 24.59
N GLN A 24 -17.51 -20.74 23.61
CA GLN A 24 -17.03 -21.44 22.42
C GLN A 24 -16.09 -20.56 21.61
N SER A 25 -16.38 -19.28 21.43
CA SER A 25 -15.48 -18.35 20.76
C SER A 25 -14.15 -18.17 21.49
N ALA A 26 -14.13 -18.21 22.82
CA ALA A 26 -12.91 -18.12 23.63
C ALA A 26 -12.12 -19.44 23.67
N LEU A 27 -12.80 -20.58 23.60
CA LEU A 27 -12.16 -21.92 23.47
C LEU A 27 -11.74 -22.22 22.04
N SER A 28 -12.35 -21.56 21.05
CA SER A 28 -11.98 -21.53 19.64
C SER A 28 -11.12 -20.32 19.29
N ALA A 29 -10.64 -19.55 20.29
CA ALA A 29 -9.53 -18.64 20.12
C ALA A 29 -8.30 -19.51 19.87
N SER A 30 -8.16 -19.86 18.60
CA SER A 30 -6.98 -20.35 17.91
C SER A 30 -5.69 -20.22 18.71
N ASP A 31 -4.97 -21.34 18.85
CA ASP A 31 -3.60 -21.43 19.39
C ASP A 31 -2.57 -20.77 18.44
N TYR A 32 -2.87 -19.58 17.92
CA TYR A 32 -1.96 -18.90 17.00
C TYR A 32 -0.63 -18.56 17.70
N PRO A 33 0.50 -18.62 16.98
CA PRO A 33 1.80 -18.36 17.56
C PRO A 33 1.96 -16.89 17.96
N GLU A 34 2.37 -16.63 19.19
CA GLU A 34 2.69 -15.25 19.58
C GLU A 34 4.04 -14.84 19.00
N VAL A 35 4.05 -13.86 18.07
CA VAL A 35 5.25 -13.32 17.44
C VAL A 35 5.72 -12.09 18.20
N VAL A 36 7.02 -12.04 18.51
CA VAL A 36 7.64 -10.95 19.28
C VAL A 36 8.95 -10.49 18.66
N PHE A 37 9.33 -9.25 18.97
CA PHE A 37 10.63 -8.71 18.63
C PHE A 37 11.65 -9.03 19.73
N GLU A 38 12.70 -9.76 19.38
CA GLU A 38 13.88 -9.94 20.22
C GLU A 38 14.94 -8.91 19.82
N LYS A 39 15.23 -7.97 20.73
CA LYS A 39 16.21 -6.92 20.50
C LYS A 39 17.63 -7.50 20.50
N ILE A 40 18.41 -7.19 19.47
CA ILE A 40 19.85 -7.45 19.39
C ILE A 40 20.62 -6.22 19.86
N SER A 41 20.34 -5.04 19.30
CA SER A 41 21.05 -3.80 19.61
C SER A 41 20.19 -2.56 19.39
N GLY A 42 20.65 -1.40 19.89
CA GLY A 42 20.00 -0.11 19.67
C GLY A 42 18.79 0.18 20.56
N ASN A 43 17.97 1.16 20.15
CA ASN A 43 16.83 1.68 20.91
C ASN A 43 15.52 1.01 20.48
N ALA A 44 14.83 0.33 21.41
CA ALA A 44 13.56 -0.34 21.13
C ALA A 44 12.42 0.64 20.80
N ASP A 45 12.54 1.92 21.17
CA ASP A 45 11.55 2.93 20.81
C ASP A 45 11.45 3.14 19.29
N GLU A 46 12.47 2.76 18.53
CA GLU A 46 12.50 2.78 17.07
C GLU A 46 11.47 1.83 16.44
N LEU A 47 10.94 0.87 17.21
CA LEU A 47 9.91 -0.06 16.77
C LEU A 47 8.48 0.46 16.92
N LYS A 48 8.25 1.51 17.73
CA LYS A 48 6.90 2.05 17.99
C LYS A 48 6.11 2.39 16.72
N PRO A 49 6.71 2.99 15.67
CA PRO A 49 5.96 3.31 14.46
C PRO A 49 5.71 2.10 13.54
N ILE A 50 6.26 0.93 13.85
CA ILE A 50 6.30 -0.21 12.93
C ILE A 50 5.18 -1.20 13.22
N THR A 51 4.41 -1.52 12.18
CA THR A 51 3.50 -2.67 12.14
C THR A 51 3.90 -3.58 11.00
N LEU A 52 4.25 -4.84 11.32
CA LEU A 52 4.52 -5.85 10.30
C LEU A 52 3.22 -6.53 9.90
N VAL A 53 3.05 -6.75 8.60
CA VAL A 53 1.85 -7.36 8.03
C VAL A 53 2.25 -8.67 7.36
N GLY A 54 1.54 -9.74 7.68
CA GLY A 54 1.83 -11.06 7.16
C GLY A 54 0.62 -11.98 7.17
N ASN A 55 0.88 -13.25 6.88
CA ASN A 55 -0.08 -14.33 6.97
C ASN A 55 0.55 -15.53 7.68
N TYR A 56 -0.23 -16.19 8.52
CA TYR A 56 0.08 -17.45 9.16
C TYR A 56 -0.74 -18.56 8.51
N HIS A 57 -0.09 -19.66 8.16
CA HIS A 57 -0.74 -20.85 7.62
C HIS A 57 -0.55 -21.99 8.61
N ALA A 58 -1.64 -22.52 9.16
CA ALA A 58 -1.60 -23.70 10.04
C ALA A 58 -1.28 -24.99 9.27
N SER A 59 -1.48 -25.00 7.95
CA SER A 59 -1.03 -26.08 7.06
C SER A 59 -0.83 -25.56 5.63
N GLN A 60 -0.11 -26.33 4.80
CA GLN A 60 0.12 -25.96 3.39
C GLN A 60 -1.15 -25.84 2.53
N GLN A 61 -2.29 -26.36 3.00
CA GLN A 61 -3.57 -26.32 2.29
C GLN A 61 -4.55 -25.28 2.86
N ASP A 62 -4.14 -24.54 3.90
CA ASP A 62 -5.00 -23.60 4.61
C ASP A 62 -5.05 -22.23 3.92
N MET A 63 -6.19 -21.55 4.03
CA MET A 63 -6.45 -20.27 3.36
C MET A 63 -5.60 -19.10 3.91
N GLY A 64 -4.84 -19.33 4.98
CA GLY A 64 -3.97 -18.34 5.60
C GLY A 64 -4.76 -17.35 6.45
N GLU A 65 -4.24 -17.07 7.63
CA GLU A 65 -4.78 -16.12 8.59
C GLU A 65 -3.91 -14.87 8.60
N SER A 66 -4.47 -13.69 8.37
CA SER A 66 -3.70 -12.46 8.41
C SER A 66 -3.21 -12.15 9.83
N VAL A 67 -1.98 -11.67 9.94
CA VAL A 67 -1.32 -11.35 11.20
C VAL A 67 -0.67 -9.97 11.15
N HIS A 68 -0.87 -9.21 12.22
CA HIS A 68 -0.20 -7.94 12.48
C HIS A 68 0.73 -8.07 13.68
N VAL A 69 1.98 -7.64 13.56
CA VAL A 69 2.96 -7.67 14.65
C VAL A 69 3.43 -6.26 14.99
N THR A 70 3.33 -5.90 16.26
CA THR A 70 3.77 -4.62 16.82
C THR A 70 4.67 -4.85 18.04
N THR A 71 5.13 -3.78 18.69
CA THR A 71 5.83 -3.89 19.98
C THR A 71 4.99 -4.55 21.09
N GLY A 72 3.66 -4.61 20.93
CA GLY A 72 2.74 -5.28 21.85
C GLY A 72 2.56 -6.78 21.61
N GLY A 73 3.14 -7.36 20.55
CA GLY A 73 2.96 -8.75 20.14
C GLY A 73 2.23 -8.90 18.80
N SER A 74 1.79 -10.13 18.49
CA SER A 74 0.99 -10.45 17.30
C SER A 74 -0.51 -10.37 17.57
N SER A 75 -1.28 -10.08 16.52
CA SER A 75 -2.75 -10.12 16.52
C SER A 75 -3.24 -10.69 15.20
N TYR A 76 -4.29 -11.51 15.25
CA TYR A 76 -4.81 -12.24 14.09
C TYR A 76 -6.22 -11.78 13.71
N SER A 77 -6.57 -11.85 12.42
CA SER A 77 -7.91 -11.41 11.97
C SER A 77 -9.05 -12.25 12.56
N GLY A 78 -8.81 -13.52 12.86
CA GLY A 78 -9.76 -14.46 13.45
C GLY A 78 -10.09 -14.13 14.91
N GLU A 79 -9.15 -13.50 15.61
CA GLU A 79 -9.28 -13.05 17.00
C GLU A 79 -10.04 -11.72 17.10
N GLN A 80 -10.23 -11.01 15.98
CA GLN A 80 -10.97 -9.77 15.95
C GLN A 80 -12.47 -10.00 16.23
N SER A 81 -13.05 -9.03 16.93
CA SER A 81 -14.49 -9.01 17.17
C SER A 81 -15.27 -8.95 15.85
N PHE A 82 -16.54 -9.38 15.88
CA PHE A 82 -17.42 -9.31 14.71
C PHE A 82 -17.50 -7.90 14.11
N PHE A 83 -17.49 -6.86 14.94
CA PHE A 83 -17.56 -5.47 14.48
C PHE A 83 -16.26 -5.00 13.83
N GLU A 84 -15.10 -5.44 14.31
CA GLU A 84 -13.80 -5.16 13.69
C GLU A 84 -13.71 -5.83 12.32
N ARG A 85 -14.14 -7.09 12.21
CA ARG A 85 -14.21 -7.80 10.93
C ARG A 85 -15.17 -7.14 9.93
N LEU A 86 -16.36 -6.74 10.38
CA LEU A 86 -17.34 -6.02 9.54
C LEU A 86 -16.83 -4.67 9.05
N ARG A 87 -16.00 -4.00 9.85
CA ARG A 87 -15.39 -2.74 9.44
C ARG A 87 -14.36 -2.93 8.35
N GLY A 88 -13.98 -4.15 7.96
CA GLY A 88 -12.99 -4.41 6.91
C GLY A 88 -11.70 -5.02 7.43
N GLY A 89 -11.64 -5.43 8.70
CA GLY A 89 -10.48 -6.08 9.28
C GLY A 89 -9.27 -5.16 9.40
N PHE A 90 -8.10 -5.66 9.00
CA PHE A 90 -6.83 -4.95 9.01
C PHE A 90 -6.74 -3.87 7.93
N TYR A 91 -7.43 -2.74 8.13
CA TYR A 91 -7.11 -1.54 7.35
C TYR A 91 -5.70 -1.05 7.62
N SER A 92 -5.16 -0.27 6.69
CA SER A 92 -3.95 0.49 6.98
C SER A 92 -4.17 1.34 8.22
N GLN A 93 -3.11 1.51 9.00
CA GLN A 93 -3.22 2.23 10.24
C GLN A 93 -3.67 3.68 10.06
N ASP A 94 -3.30 4.32 8.94
CA ASP A 94 -3.76 5.66 8.58
C ASP A 94 -5.27 5.75 8.47
N ILE A 95 -5.91 4.75 7.84
CA ILE A 95 -7.37 4.67 7.76
C ILE A 95 -7.99 4.54 9.15
N ASN A 96 -7.40 3.73 10.04
CA ASN A 96 -7.88 3.61 11.42
C ASN A 96 -7.74 4.94 12.18
N GLN A 97 -6.63 5.65 12.02
CA GLN A 97 -6.45 6.98 12.61
C GLN A 97 -7.47 7.99 12.10
N LEU A 98 -7.72 8.01 10.79
CA LEU A 98 -8.75 8.86 10.19
C LEU A 98 -10.14 8.50 10.71
N GLN A 99 -10.46 7.21 10.83
CA GLN A 99 -11.73 6.74 11.39
C GLN A 99 -11.92 7.13 12.85
N ASP A 100 -10.86 7.12 13.66
CA ASP A 100 -10.95 7.51 15.07
C ASP A 100 -11.06 9.03 15.26
N LYS A 101 -10.28 9.81 14.50
CA LYS A 101 -10.28 11.28 14.57
C LYS A 101 -11.51 11.90 13.92
N TYR A 102 -11.93 11.40 12.75
CA TYR A 102 -12.97 12.01 11.90
C TYR A 102 -14.12 11.05 11.58
N ARG A 103 -14.70 10.44 12.62
CA ARG A 103 -15.78 9.43 12.51
C ARG A 103 -16.92 9.81 11.58
N GLY A 104 -17.39 11.05 11.66
CA GLY A 104 -18.49 11.56 10.85
C GLY A 104 -18.16 11.54 9.36
N PHE A 105 -17.00 12.09 9.02
CA PHE A 105 -16.49 12.15 7.65
C PHE A 105 -16.22 10.76 7.07
N MET A 106 -15.58 9.88 7.83
CA MET A 106 -15.15 8.55 7.39
C MET A 106 -16.30 7.56 7.15
N ARG A 107 -17.49 7.83 7.68
CA ARG A 107 -18.64 6.94 7.53
C ARG A 107 -19.03 6.77 6.06
N GLY A 108 -18.98 5.53 5.58
CA GLY A 108 -19.33 5.16 4.21
C GLY A 108 -18.21 5.33 3.18
N LYS A 109 -17.02 5.76 3.59
CA LYS A 109 -15.85 5.90 2.70
C LYS A 109 -15.03 4.61 2.64
N SER A 110 -14.29 4.40 1.55
CA SER A 110 -13.45 3.19 1.37
C SER A 110 -12.24 3.19 2.29
N GLY A 111 -11.69 2.01 2.57
CA GLY A 111 -10.41 1.87 3.28
C GLY A 111 -9.17 1.97 2.39
N ASN A 112 -9.28 2.57 1.20
CA ASN A 112 -8.10 2.78 0.34
C ASN A 112 -7.44 4.11 0.69
N ILE A 113 -6.23 4.08 1.26
CA ILE A 113 -5.55 5.29 1.73
C ILE A 113 -5.22 6.28 0.61
N ALA A 114 -4.96 5.80 -0.62
CA ALA A 114 -4.72 6.65 -1.79
C ALA A 114 -5.93 7.50 -2.21
N SER A 115 -7.12 7.20 -1.66
CA SER A 115 -8.35 7.97 -1.89
C SER A 115 -8.46 9.18 -0.96
N TYR A 116 -7.46 9.46 -0.12
CA TYR A 116 -7.49 10.52 0.89
C TYR A 116 -6.34 11.51 0.75
N PHE A 117 -6.57 12.71 1.27
CA PHE A 117 -5.60 13.79 1.39
C PHE A 117 -5.80 14.49 2.73
N GLU A 118 -4.74 14.78 3.47
CA GLU A 118 -4.83 15.41 4.78
C GLU A 118 -3.81 16.56 4.96
N THR A 119 -4.30 17.71 5.44
CA THR A 119 -3.51 18.83 5.98
C THR A 119 -4.02 19.19 7.37
N ASP A 120 -3.39 20.15 8.05
CA ASP A 120 -3.86 20.60 9.37
C ASP A 120 -5.30 21.14 9.34
N SER A 121 -5.75 21.73 8.22
CA SER A 121 -7.07 22.37 8.09
C SER A 121 -8.07 21.59 7.23
N THR A 122 -7.63 20.58 6.46
CA THR A 122 -8.51 19.92 5.48
C THR A 122 -8.29 18.41 5.44
N LEU A 123 -9.38 17.66 5.25
CA LEU A 123 -9.35 16.25 4.89
C LEU A 123 -10.23 16.05 3.65
N ALA A 124 -9.63 15.64 2.53
CA ALA A 124 -10.36 15.37 1.30
C ALA A 124 -10.38 13.86 0.98
N TYR A 125 -11.40 13.46 0.23
CA TYR A 125 -11.62 12.10 -0.21
C TYR A 125 -12.19 12.08 -1.63
N ALA A 126 -11.70 11.16 -2.45
CA ALA A 126 -12.26 10.90 -3.77
C ALA A 126 -12.25 9.39 -4.09
N LYS A 127 -13.35 8.89 -4.64
CA LYS A 127 -13.47 7.51 -5.14
C LYS A 127 -14.31 7.46 -6.39
N VAL A 128 -14.05 6.50 -7.28
CA VAL A 128 -14.98 6.19 -8.38
C VAL A 128 -15.99 5.12 -7.95
N ILE A 129 -17.28 5.46 -8.04
CA ILE A 129 -18.42 4.59 -7.72
C ILE A 129 -19.14 4.11 -9.00
N ASN A 130 -20.07 3.17 -8.83
CA ASN A 130 -20.95 2.65 -9.88
C ASN A 130 -20.25 1.99 -11.09
N GLN A 131 -19.03 1.49 -10.88
CA GLN A 131 -18.23 0.86 -11.94
C GLN A 131 -18.79 -0.50 -12.41
N PHE A 132 -19.53 -1.20 -11.54
CA PHE A 132 -20.01 -2.58 -11.76
C PHE A 132 -21.53 -2.74 -11.70
N ILE A 133 -22.29 -1.64 -11.60
CA ILE A 133 -23.75 -1.70 -11.39
C ILE A 133 -24.49 -2.04 -12.70
N ASP A 134 -23.94 -1.66 -13.86
CA ASP A 134 -24.54 -1.91 -15.16
C ASP A 134 -23.54 -2.60 -16.10
N GLU A 135 -24.00 -3.56 -16.93
CA GLU A 135 -23.18 -4.25 -17.95
C GLU A 135 -22.49 -3.30 -18.94
N THR A 136 -22.94 -2.04 -19.00
CA THR A 136 -22.40 -1.01 -19.90
C THR A 136 -21.36 -0.10 -19.27
N GLY A 137 -21.17 -0.10 -17.94
CA GLY A 137 -20.21 0.81 -17.26
C GLY A 137 -20.52 2.31 -17.42
N ASN A 138 -21.70 2.67 -17.93
CA ASN A 138 -22.04 4.03 -18.36
C ASN A 138 -22.38 5.00 -17.22
N ASN A 139 -22.34 4.55 -15.96
CA ASN A 139 -22.77 5.32 -14.80
C ASN A 139 -21.64 5.59 -13.78
N MET A 140 -20.37 5.37 -14.17
CA MET A 140 -19.23 5.72 -13.33
C MET A 140 -19.25 7.20 -12.95
N ALA A 141 -19.07 7.48 -11.66
CA ALA A 141 -18.98 8.83 -11.14
C ALA A 141 -17.91 8.93 -10.06
N PHE A 142 -17.29 10.10 -9.95
CA PHE A 142 -16.49 10.50 -8.80
C PHE A 142 -17.42 10.84 -7.65
N ASP A 143 -17.21 10.21 -6.50
CA ASP A 143 -17.78 10.58 -5.20
C ASP A 143 -16.70 11.33 -4.42
N ILE A 144 -16.96 12.60 -4.14
CA ILE A 144 -15.99 13.53 -3.54
C ILE A 144 -16.55 14.07 -2.23
N ALA A 145 -15.70 14.12 -1.21
CA ALA A 145 -15.99 14.76 0.05
C ALA A 145 -14.79 15.55 0.55
N VAL A 146 -15.02 16.75 1.06
CA VAL A 146 -13.99 17.61 1.66
C VAL A 146 -14.48 18.11 3.00
N LEU A 147 -13.76 17.76 4.06
CA LEU A 147 -13.96 18.25 5.43
C LEU A 147 -13.06 19.44 5.68
N ASP A 148 -13.66 20.55 6.05
CA ASP A 148 -12.99 21.66 6.73
C ASP A 148 -12.90 21.31 8.23
N LYS A 149 -11.68 21.21 8.74
CA LYS A 149 -11.41 20.79 10.11
C LYS A 149 -11.58 21.92 11.13
N GLU A 150 -11.60 23.18 10.69
CA GLU A 150 -11.75 24.32 11.58
C GLU A 150 -13.20 24.47 12.04
N ASN A 151 -14.16 24.22 11.16
CA ASN A 151 -15.60 24.36 11.42
C ASN A 151 -16.37 23.03 11.41
N ASP A 152 -15.72 21.90 11.13
CA ASP A 152 -16.33 20.56 11.03
C ASP A 152 -17.42 20.46 9.94
N GLU A 153 -17.33 21.28 8.90
CA GLU A 153 -18.25 21.24 7.76
C GLU A 153 -17.70 20.34 6.64
N THR A 154 -18.56 19.45 6.14
CA THR A 154 -18.22 18.58 5.00
C THR A 154 -19.00 19.00 3.76
N THR A 155 -18.29 19.32 2.68
CA THR A 155 -18.85 19.46 1.34
C THR A 155 -18.79 18.11 0.62
N THR A 156 -19.90 17.65 0.07
CA THR A 156 -19.98 16.37 -0.67
C THR A 156 -20.72 16.54 -1.98
N PHE A 157 -20.21 15.95 -3.05
CA PHE A 157 -20.84 15.98 -4.36
C PHE A 157 -20.39 14.81 -5.23
N THR A 158 -21.13 14.57 -6.32
CA THR A 158 -20.85 13.48 -7.26
C THR A 158 -20.80 14.04 -8.67
N VAL A 159 -19.77 13.68 -9.43
CA VAL A 159 -19.59 14.13 -10.82
C VAL A 159 -19.37 12.93 -11.74
N PRO A 160 -20.06 12.82 -12.89
CA PRO A 160 -19.83 11.72 -13.82
C PRO A 160 -18.38 11.69 -14.30
N VAL A 161 -17.76 10.51 -14.37
CA VAL A 161 -16.42 10.36 -14.95
C VAL A 161 -16.50 10.73 -16.45
N PRO A 162 -15.64 11.63 -16.97
CA PRO A 162 -15.58 11.94 -18.39
C PRO A 162 -15.29 10.69 -19.21
N ASN A 163 -15.90 10.54 -20.38
CA ASN A 163 -15.71 9.39 -21.28
C ASN A 163 -15.92 8.00 -20.64
N ARG A 164 -16.65 7.91 -19.51
CA ARG A 164 -16.90 6.66 -18.76
C ARG A 164 -17.36 5.46 -19.59
N ALA A 165 -18.06 5.69 -20.70
CA ALA A 165 -18.48 4.63 -21.62
C ALA A 165 -17.31 3.82 -22.21
N MET A 166 -16.10 4.41 -22.28
CA MET A 166 -14.89 3.76 -22.79
C MET A 166 -14.14 2.95 -21.73
N TYR A 167 -14.41 3.18 -20.44
CA TYR A 167 -13.65 2.57 -19.36
C TYR A 167 -14.32 1.30 -18.84
N ALA A 168 -13.50 0.29 -18.57
CA ALA A 168 -13.88 -0.89 -17.81
C ALA A 168 -13.76 -0.63 -16.31
N GLN A 169 -12.69 0.05 -15.90
CA GLN A 169 -12.40 0.36 -14.50
C GLN A 169 -11.61 1.68 -14.39
N VAL A 170 -11.85 2.42 -13.31
CA VAL A 170 -11.09 3.62 -12.94
C VAL A 170 -10.72 3.54 -11.45
N TYR A 171 -9.42 3.57 -11.17
CA TYR A 171 -8.87 3.54 -9.82
C TYR A 171 -8.29 4.90 -9.46
N VAL A 172 -8.58 5.38 -8.25
CA VAL A 172 -7.92 6.57 -7.68
C VAL A 172 -6.58 6.14 -7.11
N GLU A 173 -5.53 6.85 -7.51
CA GLU A 173 -4.14 6.56 -7.19
C GLU A 173 -3.54 7.63 -6.25
N ASP A 174 -4.09 8.85 -6.27
CA ASP A 174 -3.67 9.97 -5.40
C ASP A 174 -4.75 11.08 -5.43
N VAL A 175 -4.84 11.85 -4.34
CA VAL A 175 -5.73 12.99 -4.17
C VAL A 175 -4.92 14.13 -3.56
N GLN A 176 -4.97 15.32 -4.17
CA GLN A 176 -4.22 16.49 -3.70
C GLN A 176 -5.07 17.75 -3.81
N LEU A 177 -4.96 18.68 -2.85
CA LEU A 177 -5.61 19.99 -2.94
C LEU A 177 -4.57 21.06 -3.31
N ILE A 178 -4.67 21.61 -4.53
CA ILE A 178 -3.69 22.56 -5.07
C ILE A 178 -4.41 23.84 -5.50
N ASP A 179 -4.03 24.97 -4.92
CA ASP A 179 -4.59 26.30 -5.24
C ASP A 179 -6.13 26.36 -5.18
N GLY A 180 -6.74 25.59 -4.28
CA GLY A 180 -8.20 25.53 -4.09
C GLY A 180 -8.94 24.52 -4.98
N GLU A 181 -8.22 23.82 -5.85
CA GLU A 181 -8.76 22.76 -6.69
C GLU A 181 -8.35 21.39 -6.18
N LEU A 182 -9.31 20.46 -6.15
CA LEU A 182 -8.99 19.07 -5.86
C LEU A 182 -8.46 18.42 -7.15
N LYS A 183 -7.22 17.94 -7.10
CA LYS A 183 -6.60 17.15 -8.16
C LYS A 183 -6.71 15.68 -7.78
N VAL A 184 -7.27 14.86 -8.66
CA VAL A 184 -7.42 13.41 -8.47
C VAL A 184 -6.67 12.69 -9.58
N LEU A 185 -5.62 11.97 -9.20
CA LEU A 185 -4.87 11.09 -10.10
C LEU A 185 -5.59 9.75 -10.19
N THR A 186 -5.76 9.26 -11.41
CA THR A 186 -6.41 7.98 -11.65
C THR A 186 -5.65 7.08 -12.62
N GLN A 187 -5.87 5.78 -12.48
CA GLN A 187 -5.61 4.77 -13.50
C GLN A 187 -6.91 4.36 -14.16
N ASN A 188 -6.98 4.56 -15.47
CA ASN A 188 -8.17 4.26 -16.26
C ASN A 188 -7.85 3.10 -17.19
N TYR A 189 -8.53 1.98 -16.97
CA TYR A 189 -8.50 0.82 -17.86
C TYR A 189 -9.61 0.94 -18.89
N SER A 190 -9.24 1.04 -20.16
CA SER A 190 -10.17 1.01 -21.28
C SER A 190 -10.75 -0.39 -21.48
N LYS A 191 -11.98 -0.46 -21.99
CA LYS A 191 -12.62 -1.73 -22.41
C LYS A 191 -11.84 -2.44 -23.53
N ASP A 192 -11.08 -1.69 -24.33
CA ASP A 192 -10.25 -2.22 -25.41
C ASP A 192 -8.85 -2.66 -24.93
N GLY A 193 -8.62 -2.73 -23.62
CA GLY A 193 -7.36 -3.20 -23.03
C GLY A 193 -6.27 -2.13 -22.87
N GLY A 194 -6.57 -0.87 -23.19
CA GLY A 194 -5.66 0.26 -22.95
C GLY A 194 -5.57 0.66 -21.47
N ASP A 195 -4.41 1.17 -21.06
CA ASP A 195 -4.17 1.69 -19.70
C ASP A 195 -3.61 3.11 -19.80
N ALA A 196 -4.25 4.05 -19.13
CA ALA A 196 -3.86 5.45 -19.12
C ALA A 196 -4.02 6.08 -17.75
N LYS A 197 -3.12 7.03 -17.45
CA LYS A 197 -3.13 7.81 -16.23
C LYS A 197 -3.69 9.20 -16.52
N TYR A 198 -4.64 9.64 -15.71
CA TYR A 198 -5.28 10.95 -15.84
C TYR A 198 -5.19 11.73 -14.54
N VAL A 199 -5.16 13.06 -14.65
CA VAL A 199 -5.37 13.99 -13.54
C VAL A 199 -6.66 14.76 -13.82
N TYR A 200 -7.65 14.57 -12.97
CA TYR A 200 -8.89 15.33 -12.99
C TYR A 200 -8.82 16.47 -11.98
N SER A 201 -9.28 17.65 -12.39
CA SER A 201 -9.35 18.84 -11.54
C SER A 201 -10.81 19.15 -11.24
N PHE A 202 -11.11 19.38 -9.97
CA PHE A 202 -12.46 19.69 -9.49
C PHE A 202 -12.49 21.06 -8.82
N ASN A 203 -13.45 21.87 -9.22
CA ASN A 203 -13.76 23.11 -8.54
C ASN A 203 -14.72 22.81 -7.38
N LEU A 204 -14.27 23.01 -6.14
CA LEU A 204 -15.07 22.70 -4.95
C LEU A 204 -16.28 23.63 -4.76
N SER A 205 -16.21 24.86 -5.30
CA SER A 205 -17.33 25.82 -5.22
C SER A 205 -18.40 25.52 -6.25
N GLU A 206 -18.00 25.13 -7.46
CA GLU A 206 -18.92 24.75 -8.54
C GLU A 206 -19.38 23.29 -8.45
N GLN A 207 -18.68 22.47 -7.65
CA GLN A 207 -18.94 21.04 -7.46
C GLN A 207 -18.93 20.25 -8.78
N ASP A 208 -18.02 20.62 -9.68
CA ASP A 208 -17.89 20.02 -11.02
C ASP A 208 -16.42 19.88 -11.44
N ILE A 209 -16.18 19.11 -12.49
CA ILE A 209 -14.87 18.95 -13.13
C ILE A 209 -14.59 20.20 -13.97
N ASN A 210 -13.43 20.81 -13.76
CA ASN A 210 -12.96 21.94 -14.54
C ASN A 210 -11.68 21.65 -15.34
N GLY A 211 -11.10 20.45 -15.21
CA GLY A 211 -9.94 20.03 -15.99
C GLY A 211 -9.77 18.51 -16.06
N GLU A 212 -9.28 18.04 -17.20
CA GLU A 212 -8.88 16.64 -17.43
C GLU A 212 -7.56 16.66 -18.21
N GLU A 213 -6.49 16.12 -17.60
CA GLU A 213 -5.21 15.95 -18.28
C GLU A 213 -4.82 14.47 -18.34
N LYS A 214 -4.57 13.97 -19.55
CA LYS A 214 -3.94 12.66 -19.75
C LYS A 214 -2.44 12.78 -19.55
N ILE A 215 -1.91 12.24 -18.46
CA ILE A 215 -0.49 12.39 -18.12
C ILE A 215 0.38 11.28 -18.70
N ALA A 216 -0.16 10.07 -18.88
CA ALA A 216 0.60 8.94 -19.38
C ALA A 216 -0.31 7.89 -20.03
N VAL A 217 0.19 7.17 -21.04
CA VAL A 217 -0.53 6.07 -21.73
C VAL A 217 0.41 4.91 -21.97
N ALA A 218 -0.02 3.71 -21.57
CA ALA A 218 0.66 2.46 -21.83
C ALA A 218 0.22 1.94 -23.21
N ASP A 219 0.70 2.61 -24.26
CA ASP A 219 0.46 2.16 -25.63
C ASP A 219 1.25 0.87 -25.90
N GLN A 220 0.58 -0.11 -26.49
CA GLN A 220 1.23 -1.32 -27.00
C GLN A 220 1.29 -1.20 -28.52
N ASP A 221 2.47 -1.39 -29.10
CA ASP A 221 2.64 -1.61 -30.53
C ASP A 221 3.04 -3.07 -30.79
N GLU A 222 3.13 -3.48 -32.06
CA GLU A 222 3.42 -4.87 -32.42
C GLU A 222 4.77 -5.39 -31.88
N ASN A 223 5.70 -4.48 -31.53
CA ASN A 223 7.08 -4.79 -31.20
C ASN A 223 7.52 -4.29 -29.81
N THR A 224 6.67 -3.52 -29.12
CA THR A 224 7.02 -2.85 -27.86
C THR A 224 5.84 -2.86 -26.90
N ARG A 225 6.10 -3.32 -25.67
CA ARG A 225 5.17 -3.21 -24.55
C ARG A 225 5.60 -2.05 -23.65
N VAL A 226 4.67 -1.13 -23.39
CA VAL A 226 4.89 -0.04 -22.44
C VAL A 226 4.22 -0.37 -21.12
N HIS A 227 4.97 -0.24 -20.03
CA HIS A 227 4.47 -0.32 -18.67
C HIS A 227 4.63 1.03 -17.99
N ILE A 228 3.59 1.45 -17.26
CA ILE A 228 3.59 2.69 -16.49
C ILE A 228 3.31 2.35 -15.03
N ARG A 229 4.23 2.77 -14.16
CA ARG A 229 4.11 2.58 -12.72
C ARG A 229 4.18 3.94 -12.03
N ILE A 230 3.10 4.37 -11.39
CA ILE A 230 3.17 5.46 -10.42
C ILE A 230 4.06 4.98 -9.28
N LEU A 231 5.05 5.77 -8.91
CA LEU A 231 5.91 5.41 -7.79
C LEU A 231 5.17 5.70 -6.48
N PRO A 232 5.37 4.90 -5.43
CA PRO A 232 4.78 5.22 -4.13
C PRO A 232 5.48 6.45 -3.53
N SER A 233 4.68 7.39 -3.01
CA SER A 233 5.18 8.49 -2.19
C SER A 233 5.60 7.98 -0.80
N SER A 234 6.60 8.60 -0.18
CA SER A 234 6.98 8.32 1.21
C SER A 234 5.89 8.72 2.21
N ASP A 235 4.98 9.60 1.80
CA ASP A 235 3.82 10.04 2.56
C ASP A 235 2.63 10.11 1.60
N ILE A 236 1.66 9.21 1.77
CA ILE A 236 0.62 8.94 0.77
C ILE A 236 -0.49 9.99 0.81
N ILE A 237 -0.79 10.56 1.98
CA ILE A 237 -1.91 11.50 2.16
C ILE A 237 -1.46 12.94 2.39
N ALA A 238 -0.18 13.18 2.68
CA ALA A 238 0.33 14.53 2.85
C ALA A 238 0.36 15.31 1.54
N ALA A 239 0.38 16.63 1.69
CA ALA A 239 0.43 17.53 0.55
C ALA A 239 1.74 17.45 -0.21
N HIS A 240 1.64 17.23 -1.53
CA HIS A 240 2.76 17.31 -2.44
C HIS A 240 2.36 17.93 -3.79
N ASN A 241 3.34 18.54 -4.46
CA ASN A 241 3.13 19.23 -5.73
C ASN A 241 3.52 18.39 -6.95
N TYR A 242 4.03 17.18 -6.73
CA TYR A 242 4.65 16.36 -7.77
C TYR A 242 4.13 14.94 -7.75
N VAL A 243 3.86 14.40 -8.93
CA VAL A 243 3.64 12.97 -9.16
C VAL A 243 4.84 12.46 -9.93
N VAL A 244 5.42 11.35 -9.48
CA VAL A 244 6.52 10.69 -10.18
C VAL A 244 6.08 9.31 -10.67
N TYR A 245 6.32 9.04 -11.94
CA TYR A 245 6.04 7.73 -12.53
C TYR A 245 7.21 7.24 -13.38
N ALA A 246 7.37 5.91 -13.39
CA ALA A 246 8.30 5.23 -14.27
C ALA A 246 7.56 4.73 -15.51
N LYS A 247 8.15 4.99 -16.68
CA LYS A 247 7.76 4.40 -17.96
C LYS A 247 8.83 3.40 -18.38
N THR A 248 8.45 2.13 -18.51
CA THR A 248 9.33 1.06 -18.99
C THR A 248 8.88 0.63 -20.38
N GLU A 249 9.78 0.71 -21.35
CA GLU A 249 9.57 0.23 -22.72
C GLU A 249 10.31 -1.10 -22.85
N GLU A 250 9.56 -2.18 -23.12
CA GLU A 250 10.07 -3.54 -23.25
C GLU A 250 9.91 -4.02 -24.71
N PRO A 251 11.00 -4.40 -25.39
CA PRO A 251 10.90 -4.98 -26.73
C PRO A 251 10.26 -6.36 -26.66
N ILE A 252 9.25 -6.60 -27.50
CA ILE A 252 8.62 -7.90 -27.69
C ILE A 252 9.44 -8.67 -28.73
N VAL A 253 10.07 -9.79 -28.32
CA VAL A 253 10.71 -10.72 -29.26
C VAL A 253 9.83 -11.95 -29.40
N ARG A 254 9.26 -12.14 -30.59
CA ARG A 254 8.49 -13.33 -30.94
C ARG A 254 9.42 -14.35 -31.57
N GLU A 255 9.68 -15.44 -30.85
CA GLU A 255 10.39 -16.59 -31.42
C GLU A 255 9.38 -17.50 -32.12
N HIS A 256 9.52 -17.69 -33.44
CA HIS A 256 8.74 -18.69 -34.15
C HIS A 256 9.27 -20.08 -33.80
N ALA A 257 8.60 -20.77 -32.88
CA ALA A 257 8.83 -22.19 -32.69
C ALA A 257 8.38 -22.94 -33.96
N ASN A 258 9.32 -23.57 -34.66
CA ASN A 258 9.01 -24.49 -35.74
C ASN A 258 8.21 -25.66 -35.16
N ASN A 259 6.93 -25.71 -35.52
CA ASN A 259 5.90 -26.67 -35.13
C ASN A 259 5.24 -26.42 -33.76
N GLN A 260 3.95 -26.08 -33.85
CA GLN A 260 2.92 -25.93 -32.82
C GLN A 260 2.62 -24.49 -32.38
N MET A 261 1.32 -24.30 -32.14
CA MET A 261 0.52 -23.08 -32.18
C MET A 261 0.72 -22.15 -30.98
N ASN A 262 1.91 -22.13 -30.38
CA ASN A 262 2.24 -21.32 -29.21
C ASN A 262 3.53 -20.51 -29.48
N SER A 263 3.37 -19.26 -29.88
CA SER A 263 4.46 -18.29 -29.84
C SER A 263 4.72 -17.93 -28.38
N ALA A 264 5.86 -18.35 -27.82
CA ALA A 264 6.31 -17.86 -26.53
C ALA A 264 7.01 -16.51 -26.74
N GLU A 265 6.46 -15.44 -26.16
CA GLU A 265 7.12 -14.14 -26.12
C GLU A 265 8.30 -14.22 -25.14
N LYS A 266 9.51 -13.92 -25.62
CA LYS A 266 10.69 -13.90 -24.76
C LYS A 266 10.93 -12.48 -24.27
N GLN A 267 10.86 -12.29 -22.95
CA GLN A 267 11.19 -11.01 -22.34
C GLN A 267 12.69 -10.75 -22.49
N THR A 268 13.06 -9.58 -23.03
CA THR A 268 14.47 -9.21 -23.20
C THR A 268 14.94 -8.33 -22.05
N SER A 269 16.22 -8.39 -21.69
CA SER A 269 16.80 -7.58 -20.60
C SER A 269 17.13 -6.13 -21.00
N ASN A 270 16.78 -5.71 -22.22
CA ASN A 270 17.08 -4.37 -22.75
C ASN A 270 15.92 -3.39 -22.52
N ASN A 271 15.40 -3.35 -21.30
CA ASN A 271 14.30 -2.48 -20.93
C ASN A 271 14.79 -1.04 -20.82
N LYS A 272 14.09 -0.11 -21.47
CA LYS A 272 14.37 1.32 -21.37
C LYS A 272 13.43 1.94 -20.35
N GLN A 273 13.98 2.26 -19.17
CA GLN A 273 13.23 2.91 -18.11
C GLN A 273 13.49 4.42 -18.10
N LEU A 274 12.41 5.20 -18.10
CA LEU A 274 12.40 6.65 -17.98
C LEU A 274 11.59 7.04 -16.75
N TYR A 275 12.00 8.08 -16.06
CA TYR A 275 11.23 8.69 -14.97
C TYR A 275 10.59 9.97 -15.49
N VAL A 276 9.36 10.23 -15.11
CA VAL A 276 8.68 11.48 -15.42
C VAL A 276 8.23 12.12 -14.12
N VAL A 277 8.62 13.38 -13.96
CA VAL A 277 8.14 14.25 -12.89
C VAL A 277 7.06 15.14 -13.47
N TYR A 278 5.84 15.00 -12.96
CA TYR A 278 4.70 15.84 -13.31
C TYR A 278 4.39 16.77 -12.15
N ASN A 279 4.35 18.09 -12.40
CA ASN A 279 4.01 19.07 -11.37
C ASN A 279 2.52 19.40 -11.42
N LEU A 280 1.78 19.05 -10.36
CA LEU A 280 0.32 19.20 -10.26
C LEU A 280 -0.16 20.66 -10.31
N LYS A 281 0.71 21.62 -9.94
CA LYS A 281 0.40 23.05 -9.93
C LYS A 281 0.58 23.74 -11.28
N THR A 282 1.60 23.34 -12.03
CA THR A 282 1.99 23.99 -13.29
C THR A 282 1.69 23.14 -14.51
N GLU A 283 1.28 21.88 -14.31
CA GLU A 283 0.97 20.88 -15.35
C GLU A 283 2.18 20.54 -16.25
N LYS A 284 3.39 20.91 -15.82
CA LYS A 284 4.63 20.68 -16.57
C LYS A 284 5.21 19.30 -16.27
N LYS A 285 5.63 18.62 -17.33
CA LYS A 285 6.33 17.33 -17.30
C LYS A 285 7.83 17.52 -17.51
N LYS A 286 8.65 16.82 -16.72
CA LYS A 286 10.08 16.67 -16.95
C LYS A 286 10.42 15.18 -17.06
N VAL A 287 10.92 14.77 -18.22
CA VAL A 287 11.42 13.40 -18.42
C VAL A 287 12.88 13.35 -18.01
N VAL A 288 13.24 12.37 -17.19
CA VAL A 288 14.58 12.18 -16.64
C VAL A 288 15.05 10.76 -16.90
N LYS A 289 16.28 10.64 -17.42
CA LYS A 289 16.98 9.37 -17.58
C LYS A 289 17.95 9.21 -16.42
N LEU A 290 17.89 8.09 -15.72
CA LEU A 290 18.90 7.83 -14.69
C LEU A 290 20.28 7.65 -15.35
N PRO A 291 21.35 8.16 -14.73
CA PRO A 291 22.72 7.84 -15.11
C PRO A 291 22.94 6.32 -15.14
N LYS A 292 23.83 5.84 -16.02
CA LYS A 292 24.15 4.40 -16.16
C LYS A 292 24.56 3.74 -14.83
N THR A 293 25.17 4.50 -13.93
CA THR A 293 25.59 4.05 -12.59
C THR A 293 24.42 3.78 -11.63
N LEU A 294 23.23 4.29 -11.94
CA LEU A 294 22.00 4.11 -11.19
C LEU A 294 20.96 3.25 -11.94
N SER A 295 21.22 2.93 -13.21
CA SER A 295 20.36 2.03 -14.00
C SER A 295 20.32 0.62 -13.38
N GLY A 296 19.14 0.01 -13.36
CA GLY A 296 18.93 -1.32 -12.78
C GLY A 296 18.76 -1.35 -11.25
N LYS A 297 18.94 -0.20 -10.57
CA LYS A 297 18.57 -0.08 -9.15
C LYS A 297 17.06 -0.06 -9.00
N GLU A 298 16.59 -0.68 -7.94
CA GLU A 298 15.17 -0.74 -7.61
C GLU A 298 14.72 0.61 -7.03
N THR A 299 13.64 1.17 -7.55
CA THR A 299 13.04 2.37 -6.95
C THR A 299 12.03 1.94 -5.91
N VAL A 300 12.35 2.24 -4.66
CA VAL A 300 11.54 1.91 -3.49
C VAL A 300 10.37 2.89 -3.39
N MET A 301 10.67 4.19 -3.36
CA MET A 301 9.70 5.27 -3.23
C MET A 301 10.29 6.59 -3.67
N TYR A 302 9.48 7.66 -3.62
CA TYR A 302 9.95 9.03 -3.82
C TYR A 302 9.40 9.96 -2.73
N LYS A 303 10.11 11.06 -2.50
CA LYS A 303 9.62 12.21 -1.74
C LYS A 303 9.84 13.46 -2.57
N ASP A 304 8.78 14.20 -2.86
CA ASP A 304 8.78 15.35 -3.77
C ASP A 304 9.36 15.00 -5.15
N THR A 305 10.64 15.33 -5.39
CA THR A 305 11.38 15.03 -6.62
C THR A 305 12.58 14.12 -6.39
N THR A 306 12.79 13.63 -5.18
CA THR A 306 13.91 12.77 -4.80
C THR A 306 13.48 11.31 -4.78
N LEU A 307 14.15 10.48 -5.59
CA LEU A 307 14.00 9.04 -5.61
C LEU A 307 14.87 8.39 -4.54
N TYR A 308 14.33 7.35 -3.92
CA TYR A 308 15.08 6.43 -3.09
C TYR A 308 15.37 5.15 -3.87
N LEU A 309 16.63 4.99 -4.27
CA LEU A 309 17.09 3.87 -5.10
C LEU A 309 17.85 2.87 -4.24
N LEU A 310 17.34 1.64 -4.16
CA LEU A 310 17.99 0.52 -3.49
C LEU A 310 18.98 -0.17 -4.45
N GLY A 311 20.23 -0.24 -4.03
CA GLY A 311 21.24 -1.13 -4.61
C GLY A 311 21.63 -2.23 -3.62
N GLU A 312 22.57 -3.10 -4.01
CA GLU A 312 22.97 -4.28 -3.23
C GLU A 312 23.34 -3.99 -1.77
N ASN A 313 24.03 -2.87 -1.51
CA ASN A 313 24.55 -2.53 -0.18
C ASN A 313 24.39 -1.04 0.18
N LYS A 314 23.51 -0.32 -0.52
CA LYS A 314 23.29 1.11 -0.28
C LYS A 314 21.96 1.60 -0.80
N VAL A 315 21.41 2.58 -0.10
CA VAL A 315 20.33 3.43 -0.59
C VAL A 315 20.94 4.70 -1.18
N THR A 316 20.49 5.11 -2.36
CA THR A 316 20.93 6.33 -3.03
C THR A 316 19.76 7.29 -3.18
N LEU A 317 19.89 8.51 -2.67
CA LEU A 317 18.93 9.58 -2.91
C LEU A 317 19.32 10.31 -4.19
N TYR A 318 18.42 10.31 -5.17
CA TYR A 318 18.63 10.94 -6.47
C TYR A 318 17.54 11.95 -6.77
N ASN A 319 17.91 13.22 -6.93
CA ASN A 319 16.96 14.28 -7.20
C ASN A 319 16.73 14.43 -8.71
N LEU A 320 15.50 14.25 -9.14
CA LEU A 320 15.09 14.29 -10.55
C LEU A 320 15.08 15.72 -11.12
N LYS A 321 14.97 16.75 -10.28
CA LYS A 321 14.99 18.15 -10.69
C LYS A 321 16.42 18.62 -10.97
N THR A 322 17.33 18.37 -10.04
CA THR A 322 18.77 18.75 -10.15
C THR A 322 19.61 17.73 -10.92
N GLU A 323 19.07 16.52 -11.12
CA GLU A 323 19.73 15.38 -11.76
C GLU A 323 21.02 14.93 -11.06
N ALA A 324 21.10 15.17 -9.74
CA ALA A 324 22.25 14.88 -8.91
C ALA A 324 21.94 13.86 -7.81
N VAL A 325 22.97 13.12 -7.41
CA VAL A 325 22.93 12.31 -6.19
C VAL A 325 23.06 13.25 -4.99
N GLU A 326 22.06 13.24 -4.11
CA GLU A 326 22.05 14.06 -2.89
C GLU A 326 22.81 13.37 -1.76
N SER A 327 22.59 12.07 -1.59
CA SER A 327 23.29 11.26 -0.58
C SER A 327 23.35 9.79 -0.96
N GLN A 328 24.26 9.06 -0.29
CA GLN A 328 24.35 7.61 -0.34
C GLN A 328 24.57 7.07 1.07
N THR A 329 23.70 6.16 1.48
CA THR A 329 23.73 5.56 2.81
C THR A 329 24.07 4.09 2.62
N LYS A 330 25.18 3.65 3.22
CA LYS A 330 25.58 2.24 3.19
C LYS A 330 24.61 1.45 4.07
N LEU A 331 24.16 0.32 3.56
CA LEU A 331 23.40 -0.65 4.33
C LEU A 331 24.37 -1.64 4.99
N PRO A 332 24.08 -2.10 6.22
CA PRO A 332 24.85 -3.16 6.83
C PRO A 332 24.79 -4.42 5.97
N SER A 333 25.90 -5.16 5.91
CA SER A 333 25.96 -6.42 5.16
C SER A 333 24.92 -7.39 5.74
N GLN A 334 24.06 -7.90 4.86
CA GLN A 334 23.14 -8.98 5.20
C GLN A 334 23.97 -10.23 5.49
N THR A 335 23.93 -10.73 6.72
CA THR A 335 24.63 -11.96 7.09
C THR A 335 23.78 -13.14 6.62
N ASN A 336 23.75 -13.37 5.31
CA ASN A 336 23.08 -14.54 4.75
C ASN A 336 24.12 -15.66 4.63
N SER A 337 23.91 -16.74 5.38
CA SER A 337 24.60 -18.01 5.15
C SER A 337 24.41 -18.40 3.67
N ALA A 338 25.52 -18.72 3.01
CA ALA A 338 25.69 -18.72 1.55
C ALA A 338 24.90 -19.80 0.76
N GLU A 339 23.85 -20.40 1.33
CA GLU A 339 23.17 -21.57 0.74
C GLU A 339 21.70 -21.37 0.36
N GLN A 340 21.11 -20.20 0.60
CA GLN A 340 19.73 -19.91 0.17
C GLN A 340 19.67 -18.61 -0.64
N GLU A 341 18.91 -18.63 -1.74
CA GLU A 341 18.54 -17.43 -2.50
C GLU A 341 17.84 -16.46 -1.53
N ALA A 342 18.60 -15.51 -0.99
CA ALA A 342 18.05 -14.55 -0.05
C ALA A 342 17.00 -13.70 -0.78
N GLU A 343 15.77 -13.71 -0.27
CA GLU A 343 14.77 -12.74 -0.70
C GLU A 343 15.33 -11.33 -0.45
N ARG A 344 15.10 -10.42 -1.41
CA ARG A 344 15.52 -9.04 -1.24
C ARG A 344 14.80 -8.47 0.00
N PRO A 345 15.51 -7.71 0.85
CA PRO A 345 14.88 -7.15 2.02
C PRO A 345 13.78 -6.18 1.61
N THR A 346 12.67 -6.19 2.35
CA THR A 346 11.65 -5.15 2.23
C THR A 346 12.19 -3.87 2.86
N VAL A 347 12.22 -2.78 2.10
CA VAL A 347 12.72 -1.49 2.55
C VAL A 347 11.62 -0.44 2.52
N ASN A 348 11.42 0.24 3.64
CA ASN A 348 10.60 1.44 3.75
C ASN A 348 11.45 2.61 4.26
N ILE A 349 11.12 3.83 3.86
CA ILE A 349 11.85 5.03 4.28
C ILE A 349 10.82 6.06 4.73
N ALA A 350 10.88 6.40 6.01
CA ALA A 350 9.98 7.37 6.61
C ALA A 350 10.71 8.07 7.76
N ASN A 351 10.30 9.30 8.10
CA ASN A 351 10.80 10.00 9.28
C ASN A 351 12.34 10.11 9.36
N GLY A 352 13.00 10.22 8.20
CA GLY A 352 14.46 10.30 8.11
C GLY A 352 15.19 8.97 8.41
N LYS A 353 14.47 7.84 8.41
CA LYS A 353 15.00 6.52 8.75
C LYS A 353 14.70 5.51 7.64
N ILE A 354 15.59 4.55 7.49
CA ILE A 354 15.43 3.38 6.62
C ILE A 354 15.04 2.21 7.51
N TYR A 355 13.88 1.62 7.22
CA TYR A 355 13.36 0.43 7.86
C TYR A 355 13.56 -0.74 6.91
N MET A 356 14.33 -1.73 7.34
CA MET A 356 14.73 -2.85 6.50
C MET A 356 14.35 -4.16 7.17
N LEU A 357 13.44 -4.91 6.56
CA LEU A 357 13.06 -6.25 6.97
C LEU A 357 13.72 -7.26 6.04
N SER A 358 14.68 -7.99 6.57
CA SER A 358 15.36 -9.08 5.89
C SER A 358 14.66 -10.38 6.22
N MET A 359 14.06 -10.98 5.20
CA MET A 359 13.41 -12.28 5.30
C MET A 359 14.37 -13.36 4.78
N PRO A 360 14.70 -14.38 5.58
CA PRO A 360 15.16 -15.64 5.00
C PRO A 360 13.99 -16.27 4.22
N ALA A 361 14.31 -17.23 3.33
CA ALA A 361 13.29 -17.97 2.58
C ALA A 361 12.45 -18.84 3.55
N GLY A 362 11.43 -18.22 4.16
CA GLY A 362 10.58 -18.79 5.21
C GLY A 362 11.10 -18.61 6.64
N MET A 363 10.18 -18.63 7.60
CA MET A 363 10.48 -18.76 9.04
C MET A 363 10.85 -20.22 9.35
N VAL A 364 12.08 -20.62 9.04
CA VAL A 364 12.63 -21.93 9.45
C VAL A 364 13.32 -21.75 10.81
N GLU A 365 13.22 -22.74 11.70
CA GLU A 365 13.94 -22.73 12.97
C GLU A 365 15.44 -22.43 12.74
N GLY A 366 15.96 -21.38 13.39
CA GLY A 366 17.33 -20.89 13.20
C GLY A 366 17.52 -19.78 12.14
N HIS A 367 16.50 -19.46 11.34
CA HIS A 367 16.52 -18.42 10.31
C HIS A 367 15.35 -17.45 10.54
N ALA A 368 15.48 -16.61 11.57
CA ALA A 368 14.50 -15.60 11.92
C ALA A 368 14.64 -14.34 11.04
N PRO A 369 13.53 -13.76 10.55
CA PRO A 369 13.53 -12.42 9.96
C PRO A 369 14.18 -11.40 10.88
N THR A 370 14.98 -10.52 10.30
CA THR A 370 15.69 -9.46 11.03
C THR A 370 15.18 -8.11 10.58
N LEU A 371 14.86 -7.26 11.54
CA LEU A 371 14.45 -5.88 11.33
C LEU A 371 15.59 -4.94 11.75
N THR A 372 15.98 -4.06 10.86
CA THR A 372 17.01 -3.04 11.09
C THR A 372 16.44 -1.65 10.81
N VAL A 373 16.70 -0.71 11.72
CA VAL A 373 16.36 0.71 11.55
C VAL A 373 17.66 1.51 11.46
N ILE A 374 17.80 2.31 10.41
CA ILE A 374 19.04 3.02 10.07
C ILE A 374 18.72 4.50 9.88
N ASP A 375 19.55 5.39 10.42
CA ASP A 375 19.45 6.82 10.12
C ASP A 375 19.82 7.08 8.64
N VAL A 376 18.96 7.79 7.90
CA VAL A 376 19.17 8.01 6.46
C VAL A 376 20.38 8.89 6.18
N GLN A 377 20.76 9.80 7.09
CA GLN A 377 21.83 10.76 6.88
C GLN A 377 23.19 10.22 7.29
N SER A 378 23.30 9.68 8.51
CA SER A 378 24.57 9.16 9.04
C SER A 378 24.85 7.72 8.59
N GLY A 379 23.79 6.95 8.31
CA GLY A 379 23.90 5.50 8.09
C GLY A 379 24.11 4.70 9.37
N ASP A 380 23.95 5.30 10.53
CA ASP A 380 24.07 4.61 11.81
C ASP A 380 22.87 3.68 12.02
N VAL A 381 23.14 2.46 12.51
CA VAL A 381 22.09 1.52 12.91
C VAL A 381 21.52 2.00 14.25
N LEU A 382 20.26 2.40 14.24
CA LEU A 382 19.51 2.88 15.41
C LEU A 382 18.88 1.73 16.19
N TYR A 383 18.51 0.66 15.50
CA TYR A 383 17.93 -0.56 16.08
C TYR A 383 18.22 -1.78 15.21
N GLU A 384 18.44 -2.92 15.87
CA GLU A 384 18.50 -4.23 15.24
C GLU A 384 17.80 -5.26 16.12
N GLY A 385 16.94 -6.09 15.53
CA GLY A 385 16.27 -7.17 16.25
C GLY A 385 15.78 -8.28 15.33
N LYS A 386 15.52 -9.45 15.93
CA LYS A 386 14.98 -10.64 15.25
C LYS A 386 13.52 -10.83 15.60
N LEU A 387 12.74 -11.36 14.67
CA LEU A 387 11.40 -11.85 14.95
C LEU A 387 11.47 -13.29 15.44
N THR A 388 10.83 -13.58 16.56
CA THR A 388 10.73 -14.94 17.09
C THR A 388 9.29 -15.24 17.50
N THR A 389 8.97 -16.53 17.61
CA THR A 389 7.70 -16.98 18.17
C THR A 389 7.93 -17.48 19.60
N LYS A 390 7.01 -17.18 20.53
CA LYS A 390 7.13 -17.67 21.92
C LYS A 390 7.03 -19.19 22.02
N LYS A 391 6.28 -19.80 21.12
CA LYS A 391 6.22 -21.25 20.92
C LYS A 391 6.80 -21.55 19.53
N PRO A 392 7.62 -22.61 19.38
CA PRO A 392 8.03 -23.09 18.06
C PRO A 392 6.80 -23.35 17.19
N LEU A 393 6.94 -23.12 15.88
CA LEU A 393 5.91 -23.50 14.91
C LEU A 393 5.93 -25.03 14.74
N ASP A 394 4.75 -25.64 14.61
CA ASP A 394 4.63 -27.08 14.36
C ASP A 394 4.97 -27.43 12.90
N ASP A 395 5.24 -28.71 12.63
CA ASP A 395 5.54 -29.21 11.28
C ASP A 395 4.40 -28.90 10.30
N GLY A 396 4.70 -28.11 9.26
CA GLY A 396 3.74 -27.71 8.23
C GLY A 396 3.08 -26.36 8.46
N GLU A 397 3.31 -25.74 9.63
CA GLU A 397 2.96 -24.35 9.88
C GLU A 397 3.98 -23.41 9.22
N SER A 398 3.53 -22.22 8.83
CA SER A 398 4.43 -21.21 8.29
C SER A 398 3.91 -19.80 8.55
N LEU A 399 4.85 -18.88 8.67
CA LEU A 399 4.60 -17.46 8.87
C LEU A 399 5.34 -16.67 7.80
N TYR A 400 4.61 -15.88 7.03
CA TYR A 400 5.14 -15.06 5.94
C TYR A 400 4.79 -13.60 6.17
N PHE A 401 5.78 -12.71 6.11
CA PHE A 401 5.55 -11.27 6.18
C PHE A 401 5.59 -10.68 4.78
N SER A 402 4.49 -10.07 4.36
CA SER A 402 4.33 -9.46 3.04
C SER A 402 4.73 -7.99 3.01
N GLY A 403 4.92 -7.35 4.18
CA GLY A 403 5.36 -5.96 4.22
C GLY A 403 5.39 -5.33 5.61
N MET A 404 5.65 -4.02 5.62
CA MET A 404 5.69 -3.20 6.83
C MET A 404 4.92 -1.89 6.60
N GLN A 405 4.24 -1.42 7.64
CA GLN A 405 3.64 -0.10 7.71
C GLN A 405 4.41 0.74 8.75
N ILE A 406 4.72 1.99 8.41
CA ILE A 406 5.49 2.92 9.24
C ILE A 406 4.67 4.18 9.49
N GLN A 407 4.56 4.60 10.76
CA GLN A 407 3.93 5.84 11.22
C GLN A 407 4.92 6.99 11.37
#